data_AF-A0A6A6N2Z8-F1
#
_entry.id   AF-A0A6A6N2Z8-F1
#
_cell.length_a   1.000
_cell.length_b   1.000
_cell.length_c   1.000
_cell.angle_alpha   90.00
_cell.angle_beta   90.00
_cell.angle_gamma   90.00
#
_symmetry.space_group_name_H-M   'P 1'
#
loop_
_entity.id
_entity.type
_entity.pdbx_description
1 polymer ?
#
loop_
_entity_poly.entity_id
_entity_poly.type
_entity_poly.pdbx_seq_one_letter_code
_entity_poly.pdbx_strand_id
1 'polypeptide(L)'
;MMGLRFALKNFLLHLLLLLCAHGSYGEAREMMSTILRLPSDDNGVPDKKMQSDHHVHTNNPNPSSHMDHMDPSLKVFLTINDLKIGKKLPIYFPMKDSSSNPPLLSREEANSIPFSYQDLPYLLHLFSFSPESPQAKSMEHTLRE
;
A
#
# COMPACT_ATOMS: atom_id res chain seq x y z
N MET A 1 -50.68 16.09 -21.05
CA MET A 1 -49.51 16.99 -20.83
C MET A 1 -48.33 16.16 -20.32
N MET A 2 -47.46 15.69 -21.23
CA MET A 2 -46.29 14.83 -20.90
C MET A 2 -44.93 15.56 -21.01
N GLY A 3 -44.91 16.82 -21.45
CA GLY A 3 -43.67 17.53 -21.80
C GLY A 3 -42.85 18.05 -20.62
N LEU A 4 -43.50 18.48 -19.53
CA LEU A 4 -42.80 19.19 -18.46
C LEU A 4 -41.90 18.27 -17.62
N ARG A 5 -42.37 17.05 -17.33
CA ARG A 5 -41.60 16.05 -16.58
C ARG A 5 -40.40 15.52 -17.36
N PHE A 6 -40.53 15.40 -18.68
CA PHE A 6 -39.46 14.93 -19.55
C PHE A 6 -38.38 16.00 -19.77
N ALA A 7 -38.80 17.27 -19.93
CA ALA A 7 -37.89 18.40 -20.04
C ALA A 7 -37.08 18.62 -18.76
N LEU A 8 -37.72 18.52 -17.58
CA LEU A 8 -37.03 18.68 -16.29
C LEU A 8 -35.98 17.58 -16.06
N LYS A 9 -36.29 16.34 -16.41
CA LYS A 9 -35.35 15.20 -16.29
C LYS A 9 -34.14 15.35 -17.22
N ASN A 10 -34.34 15.79 -18.45
CA ASN A 10 -33.24 16.05 -19.37
C ASN A 10 -32.36 17.21 -18.89
N PHE A 11 -32.97 18.29 -18.40
CA PHE A 11 -32.24 19.41 -17.83
C PHE A 11 -31.41 18.99 -16.60
N LEU A 12 -32.00 18.18 -15.70
CA LEU A 12 -31.31 17.65 -14.53
C LEU A 12 -30.14 16.74 -14.92
N LEU A 13 -30.30 15.90 -15.96
CA LEU A 13 -29.24 15.03 -16.48
C LEU A 13 -28.08 15.85 -17.03
N HIS A 14 -28.36 16.92 -17.76
CA HIS A 14 -27.32 17.81 -18.32
C HIS A 14 -26.60 18.58 -17.21
N LEU A 15 -27.31 19.02 -16.17
CA LEU A 15 -26.71 19.65 -15.00
C LEU A 15 -25.79 18.68 -14.25
N LEU A 16 -26.19 17.41 -14.11
CA LEU A 16 -25.37 16.37 -13.48
C LEU A 16 -24.11 16.08 -14.31
N LEU A 17 -24.23 15.99 -15.63
CA LEU A 17 -23.09 15.80 -16.55
C LEU A 17 -22.10 16.98 -16.50
N LEU A 18 -22.59 18.22 -16.44
CA LEU A 18 -21.74 19.41 -16.28
C LEU A 18 -21.03 19.44 -14.91
N LEU A 19 -21.72 19.05 -13.84
CA LEU A 19 -21.14 18.94 -12.51
C LEU A 19 -20.11 17.80 -12.42
N CYS A 20 -20.34 16.67 -13.09
CA CYS A 20 -19.39 15.57 -13.20
C CYS A 20 -18.19 15.90 -14.10
N ALA A 21 -18.37 16.70 -15.14
CA ALA A 21 -17.28 17.13 -16.03
C ALA A 21 -16.40 18.22 -15.40
N HIS A 22 -16.96 19.05 -14.52
CA HIS A 22 -16.24 20.12 -13.81
C HIS A 22 -15.74 19.71 -12.41
N GLY A 23 -16.18 18.56 -11.91
CA GLY A 23 -15.73 17.94 -10.67
C GLY A 23 -14.50 17.08 -10.89
N SER A 24 -13.31 17.69 -10.71
CA SER A 24 -12.00 17.02 -10.59
C SER A 24 -11.35 16.55 -11.90
N TYR A 25 -11.21 17.47 -12.85
CA TYR A 25 -10.17 17.37 -13.87
C TYR A 25 -9.08 18.39 -13.59
N GLY A 26 -8.10 18.03 -12.74
CA GLY A 26 -6.89 18.82 -12.63
C GLY A 26 -6.19 18.85 -11.28
N GLU A 27 -5.90 17.71 -10.64
CA GLU A 27 -4.75 17.64 -9.70
C GLU A 27 -4.26 16.22 -9.42
N ALA A 28 -4.30 15.32 -10.42
CA ALA A 28 -3.74 13.97 -10.27
C ALA A 28 -2.37 13.81 -10.93
N ARG A 29 -1.92 14.78 -11.75
CA ARG A 29 -0.66 14.68 -12.52
C ARG A 29 0.50 15.49 -11.93
N GLU A 30 0.22 16.54 -11.17
CA GLU A 30 1.26 17.35 -10.50
C GLU A 30 1.73 16.75 -9.15
N MET A 31 0.93 15.89 -8.51
CA MET A 31 1.39 15.17 -7.31
C MET A 31 2.45 14.10 -7.62
N MET A 32 2.51 13.59 -8.85
CA MET A 32 3.46 12.53 -9.20
C MET A 32 4.87 13.09 -9.47
N SER A 33 4.99 14.32 -9.99
CA SER A 33 6.28 14.98 -10.19
C SER A 33 6.88 15.50 -8.87
N THR A 34 6.04 15.97 -7.93
CA THR A 34 6.51 16.46 -6.63
C THR A 34 6.92 15.30 -5.70
N ILE A 35 6.26 14.14 -5.77
CA ILE A 35 6.67 12.92 -5.04
C ILE A 35 7.95 12.29 -5.62
N LEU A 36 8.26 12.53 -6.90
CA LEU A 36 9.52 12.11 -7.54
C LEU A 36 10.64 13.17 -7.45
N ARG A 37 10.37 14.34 -6.85
CA ARG A 37 11.39 15.36 -6.66
C ARG A 37 12.28 14.96 -5.49
N LEU A 38 13.35 14.26 -5.85
CA LEU A 38 14.50 13.91 -5.01
C LEU A 38 14.89 15.11 -4.12
N PRO A 39 14.86 14.96 -2.78
CA PRO A 39 15.61 15.84 -1.91
C PRO A 39 17.10 15.62 -2.22
N SER A 40 17.80 16.70 -2.58
CA SER A 40 19.26 16.68 -2.64
C SER A 40 19.82 16.36 -1.26
N ASP A 41 20.77 15.43 -1.20
CA ASP A 41 21.50 15.04 0.00
C ASP A 41 22.23 16.26 0.60
N ASP A 42 21.71 16.78 1.72
CA ASP A 42 22.51 17.55 2.66
C ASP A 42 22.92 16.62 3.81
N ASN A 43 24.21 16.28 3.82
CA ASN A 43 24.83 15.35 4.75
C ASN A 43 24.96 16.01 6.14
N GLY A 44 23.94 15.83 6.98
CA GLY A 44 23.99 16.16 8.40
C GLY A 44 23.98 14.90 9.26
N VAL A 45 25.15 14.41 9.66
CA VAL A 45 25.34 13.35 10.66
C VAL A 45 24.73 13.78 12.01
N PRO A 46 23.80 13.03 12.64
CA PRO A 46 23.44 13.27 14.03
C PRO A 46 24.25 12.34 14.94
N ASP A 47 25.12 12.99 15.69
CA ASP A 47 25.96 12.44 16.73
C ASP A 47 25.15 11.92 17.92
N LYS A 48 25.68 10.90 18.59
CA LYS A 48 25.03 10.16 19.68
C LYS A 48 24.82 11.06 20.91
N LYS A 49 23.63 11.01 21.54
CA LYS A 49 23.53 11.26 22.98
C LYS A 49 22.44 10.42 23.65
N MET A 50 22.91 9.52 24.51
CA MET A 50 22.15 8.77 25.50
C MET A 50 21.64 9.75 26.57
N GLN A 51 20.32 9.83 26.78
CA GLN A 51 19.73 10.37 28.00
C GLN A 51 18.60 9.45 28.45
N SER A 52 18.87 8.78 29.56
CA SER A 52 17.95 7.96 30.33
C SER A 52 17.21 8.89 31.28
N ASP A 53 15.92 9.12 31.06
CA ASP A 53 15.04 9.70 32.09
C ASP A 53 13.82 8.80 32.30
N HIS A 54 13.71 8.36 33.55
CA HIS A 54 12.60 7.59 34.12
C HIS A 54 11.34 8.46 34.20
N HIS A 55 10.28 8.06 33.49
CA HIS A 55 8.92 8.50 33.82
C HIS A 55 7.94 7.31 33.78
N VAL A 56 7.44 6.96 34.96
CA VAL A 56 6.32 6.03 35.19
C VAL A 56 5.03 6.77 34.85
N HIS A 57 4.23 6.25 33.91
CA HIS A 57 2.81 6.57 33.83
C HIS A 57 1.96 5.43 33.22
N THR A 58 1.17 4.82 34.10
CA THR A 58 -0.21 4.31 33.93
C THR A 58 -0.58 3.50 32.68
N ASN A 59 -0.78 2.20 32.91
CA ASN A 59 -1.32 1.21 31.99
C ASN A 59 -2.76 1.54 31.56
N ASN A 60 -2.93 1.92 30.30
CA ASN A 60 -4.16 1.67 29.54
C ASN A 60 -3.74 1.36 28.09
N PRO A 61 -3.68 0.09 27.65
CA PRO A 61 -3.27 -0.21 26.29
C PRO A 61 -4.45 0.06 25.36
N ASN A 62 -4.64 1.33 24.99
CA ASN A 62 -5.31 1.62 23.74
C ASN A 62 -4.34 1.19 22.63
N PRO A 63 -4.61 0.12 21.86
CA PRO A 63 -3.70 -0.32 20.81
C PRO A 63 -3.50 0.73 19.71
N SER A 64 -4.33 1.79 19.70
CA SER A 64 -4.23 2.95 18.81
C SER A 64 -2.97 3.79 19.05
N SER A 65 -2.61 4.08 20.30
CA SER A 65 -1.59 5.10 20.58
C SER A 65 -0.18 4.67 20.20
N HIS A 66 0.08 3.36 20.14
CA HIS A 66 1.37 2.83 19.73
C HIS A 66 1.62 3.01 18.21
N MET A 67 0.55 3.02 17.40
CA MET A 67 0.70 3.23 15.95
C MET A 67 0.78 4.71 15.57
N ASP A 68 0.34 5.62 16.45
CA ASP A 68 0.41 7.07 16.22
C ASP A 68 1.85 7.60 16.28
N HIS A 69 2.78 6.85 16.89
CA HIS A 69 4.20 7.18 16.99
C HIS A 69 5.10 6.34 16.08
N MET A 70 4.54 5.41 15.30
CA MET A 70 5.30 4.62 14.35
C MET A 70 5.59 5.44 13.09
N ASP A 71 6.83 5.39 12.62
CA ASP A 71 7.19 5.94 11.31
C ASP A 71 6.23 5.36 10.25
N PRO A 72 5.47 6.22 9.54
CA PRO A 72 4.58 5.77 8.49
C PRO A 72 5.29 4.89 7.45
N SER A 73 6.60 5.08 7.22
CA SER A 73 7.41 4.28 6.30
C SER A 73 7.52 2.79 6.68
N LEU A 74 7.30 2.48 7.96
CA LEU A 74 7.40 1.13 8.53
C LEU A 74 6.03 0.48 8.76
N LYS A 75 4.92 1.17 8.44
CA LYS A 75 3.57 0.66 8.64
C LYS A 75 3.24 -0.35 7.53
N VAL A 76 3.36 -1.65 7.85
CA VAL A 76 3.05 -2.77 6.94
C VAL A 76 1.67 -3.41 7.17
N PHE A 77 0.88 -2.91 8.12
CA PHE A 77 -0.44 -3.45 8.47
C PHE A 77 -1.53 -2.38 8.45
N LEU A 78 -2.78 -2.82 8.22
CA LEU A 78 -3.97 -1.98 8.20
C LEU A 78 -4.79 -2.17 9.48
N THR A 79 -5.32 -1.07 10.01
CA THR A 79 -6.35 -1.12 11.06
C THR A 79 -7.74 -0.90 10.46
N ILE A 80 -8.80 -1.28 11.18
CA ILE A 80 -10.18 -1.00 10.76
C ILE A 80 -10.41 0.51 10.56
N ASN A 81 -9.76 1.33 11.38
CA ASN A 81 -9.83 2.79 11.24
C ASN A 81 -9.16 3.30 9.97
N ASP A 82 -8.26 2.54 9.35
CA ASP A 82 -7.60 2.86 8.08
C ASP A 82 -8.50 2.59 6.87
N LEU A 83 -9.48 1.70 7.02
CA LEU A 83 -10.39 1.26 5.96
C LEU A 83 -11.68 2.10 5.86
N LYS A 84 -11.70 3.31 6.44
CA LYS A 84 -12.84 4.21 6.38
C LYS A 84 -12.94 4.85 4.99
N ILE A 85 -14.16 4.96 4.47
CA ILE A 85 -14.43 5.61 3.18
C ILE A 85 -13.83 7.02 3.17
N GLY A 86 -13.09 7.35 2.11
CA GLY A 86 -12.43 8.65 1.94
C GLY A 86 -11.13 8.82 2.71
N LYS A 87 -10.74 7.87 3.58
CA LYS A 87 -9.45 7.91 4.26
C LYS A 87 -8.35 7.47 3.29
N LYS A 88 -7.31 8.30 3.16
CA LYS A 88 -6.11 7.96 2.39
C LYS A 88 -5.15 7.21 3.30
N LEU A 89 -4.72 6.03 2.87
CA LEU A 89 -3.65 5.29 3.50
C LEU A 89 -2.37 5.52 2.70
N PRO A 90 -1.35 6.19 3.27
CA PRO A 90 -0.07 6.28 2.60
C PRO A 90 0.63 4.91 2.71
N ILE A 91 0.88 4.27 1.57
CA ILE A 91 1.66 3.03 1.47
C ILE A 91 3.07 3.44 1.07
N TYR A 92 4.02 3.20 1.97
CA TYR A 92 5.42 3.47 1.74
C TYR A 92 6.13 2.16 1.45
N PHE A 93 6.76 2.08 0.28
CA PHE A 93 7.70 1.02 -0.03
C PHE A 93 9.09 1.54 0.32
N PRO A 94 9.82 0.92 1.27
CA PRO A 94 11.17 1.34 1.59
C PRO A 94 11.99 1.37 0.30
N MET A 95 12.51 2.55 -0.06
CA MET A 95 13.50 2.69 -1.13
C MET A 95 14.80 2.09 -0.61
N LYS A 96 14.92 0.78 -0.73
CA LYS A 96 16.22 0.12 -0.65
C LYS A 96 16.87 0.29 -2.02
N ASP A 97 18.19 0.52 -2.04
CA ASP A 97 18.95 0.62 -3.29
C ASP A 97 18.48 -0.47 -4.26
N SER A 98 17.95 -0.07 -5.41
CA SER A 98 17.27 -0.97 -6.36
C SER A 98 18.19 -2.08 -6.88
N SER A 99 19.51 -1.90 -6.73
CA SER A 99 20.54 -2.91 -6.99
C SER A 99 20.53 -4.09 -6.02
N SER A 100 19.93 -3.94 -4.83
CA SER A 100 19.93 -4.96 -3.76
C SER A 100 18.66 -5.82 -3.73
N ASN A 101 17.60 -5.41 -4.43
CA ASN A 101 16.32 -6.13 -4.45
C ASN A 101 16.20 -6.95 -5.74
N PRO A 102 15.66 -8.18 -5.68
CA PRO A 102 15.33 -8.92 -6.88
C PRO A 102 14.27 -8.14 -7.68
N PRO A 103 14.37 -8.11 -9.02
CA PRO A 103 13.37 -7.45 -9.86
C PRO A 103 12.01 -8.10 -9.67
N LEU A 104 10.95 -7.30 -9.75
CA LEU A 104 9.59 -7.83 -9.84
C LEU A 104 9.45 -8.58 -11.17
N LEU A 105 8.76 -9.72 -11.13
CA LEU A 105 8.45 -10.48 -12.34
C LEU A 105 7.53 -9.65 -13.25
N SER A 106 7.81 -9.70 -14.55
CA SER A 106 6.85 -9.24 -15.55
C SER A 106 5.56 -10.06 -15.49
N ARG A 107 4.49 -9.55 -16.10
CA ARG A 107 3.21 -10.27 -16.15
C ARG A 107 3.37 -11.60 -16.89
N GLU A 108 4.17 -11.59 -17.94
CA GLU A 108 4.44 -12.74 -18.80
C GLU A 108 5.20 -13.82 -18.03
N GLU A 109 6.24 -13.44 -17.28
CA GLU A 109 6.98 -14.35 -16.41
C GLU A 109 6.10 -14.91 -15.31
N ALA A 110 5.35 -14.06 -14.60
CA ALA A 110 4.46 -14.50 -13.52
C ALA A 110 3.39 -15.50 -14.01
N ASN A 111 2.79 -15.25 -15.18
CA ASN A 111 1.81 -16.15 -15.77
C ASN A 111 2.40 -17.48 -16.27
N SER A 112 3.72 -17.53 -16.50
CA SER A 112 4.40 -18.75 -16.94
C SER A 112 4.69 -19.73 -15.81
N ILE A 113 4.62 -19.27 -14.55
CA ILE A 113 4.87 -20.08 -13.36
C ILE A 113 3.58 -20.82 -13.00
N PRO A 114 3.56 -22.17 -13.01
CA PRO A 114 2.39 -22.92 -12.59
C PRO A 114 2.22 -22.87 -11.06
N PHE A 115 1.06 -22.42 -10.60
CA PHE A 115 0.70 -22.36 -9.19
C PHE A 115 -0.40 -23.39 -8.87
N SER A 116 0.02 -24.58 -8.43
CA SER A 116 -0.85 -25.63 -7.91
C SER A 116 -0.14 -26.44 -6.83
N TYR A 117 -0.88 -27.20 -6.03
CA TYR A 117 -0.28 -28.13 -5.06
C TYR A 117 0.59 -29.20 -5.75
N GLN A 118 0.19 -29.66 -6.94
CA GLN A 118 0.95 -30.63 -7.72
C GLN A 118 2.31 -30.09 -8.16
N ASP A 119 2.41 -28.78 -8.36
CA ASP A 119 3.64 -28.08 -8.80
C ASP A 119 4.51 -27.61 -7.63
N LEU A 120 4.15 -27.93 -6.38
CA LEU A 120 4.90 -27.53 -5.19
C LEU A 120 6.41 -27.86 -5.28
N PRO A 121 6.85 -29.07 -5.71
CA PRO A 121 8.27 -29.36 -5.84
C PRO A 121 9.01 -28.42 -6.81
N TYR A 122 8.36 -28.05 -7.91
CA TYR A 122 8.89 -27.08 -8.88
C TYR A 122 8.99 -25.69 -8.26
N LEU A 123 7.94 -25.23 -7.56
CA LEU A 123 7.91 -23.92 -6.93
C LEU A 123 8.99 -23.78 -5.84
N LEU A 124 9.19 -24.81 -5.01
CA LEU A 124 10.25 -24.79 -4.00
C LEU A 124 11.64 -24.71 -4.63
N HIS A 125 11.86 -25.42 -5.74
CA HIS A 125 13.10 -25.32 -6.50
C HIS A 125 13.28 -23.92 -7.10
N LEU A 126 12.23 -23.36 -7.72
CA LEU A 126 12.25 -22.04 -8.35
C LEU A 126 12.66 -20.94 -7.35
N PHE A 127 12.15 -20.99 -6.12
CA PHE A 127 12.48 -20.03 -5.06
C PHE A 127 13.66 -20.44 -4.18
N SER A 128 14.32 -21.56 -4.49
CA SER A 128 15.45 -22.11 -3.72
C SER A 128 15.12 -22.36 -2.24
N PHE A 129 13.89 -22.79 -1.95
CA PHE A 129 13.46 -23.15 -0.61
C PHE A 129 13.73 -24.63 -0.33
N SER A 130 14.31 -24.92 0.84
CA SER A 130 14.39 -26.29 1.34
C SER A 130 12.98 -26.80 1.65
N PRO A 131 12.61 -28.05 1.29
CA PRO A 131 11.30 -28.63 1.58
C PRO A 131 10.90 -28.58 3.07
N GLU A 132 11.88 -28.61 3.97
CA GLU A 132 11.62 -28.57 5.42
C GLU A 132 11.56 -27.16 6.00
N SER A 133 11.81 -26.13 5.19
CA SER A 133 11.79 -24.74 5.64
C SER A 133 10.38 -24.30 6.07
N PRO A 134 10.26 -23.37 7.04
CA PRO A 134 8.98 -22.77 7.39
C PRO A 134 8.22 -22.22 6.18
N GLN A 135 8.94 -21.60 5.24
CA GLN A 135 8.40 -21.04 4.01
C GLN A 135 7.79 -22.12 3.12
N ALA A 136 8.48 -23.26 2.94
CA ALA A 136 7.97 -24.38 2.16
C ALA A 136 6.69 -24.96 2.76
N LYS A 137 6.63 -25.10 4.10
CA LYS A 137 5.44 -25.58 4.82
C LYS A 137 4.26 -24.60 4.69
N SER A 138 4.54 -23.29 4.76
CA SER A 138 3.53 -22.27 4.50
C SER A 138 3.00 -22.33 3.06
N MET A 139 3.89 -22.44 2.06
CA MET A 139 3.50 -22.58 0.65
C MET A 139 2.65 -23.83 0.42
N GLU A 140 3.06 -24.97 0.99
CA GLU A 140 2.31 -26.21 0.91
C GLU A 140 0.90 -26.05 1.46
N HIS A 141 0.78 -25.47 2.66
CA HIS A 141 -0.52 -25.25 3.28
C HIS A 141 -1.40 -24.34 2.42
N THR A 142 -0.87 -23.21 1.94
CA THR A 142 -1.61 -22.26 1.10
C THR A 142 -2.07 -22.88 -0.23
N LEU A 143 -1.30 -23.78 -0.84
CA LEU A 143 -1.66 -24.39 -2.12
C LEU A 143 -2.71 -25.51 -1.99
N ARG A 144 -3.00 -25.98 -0.78
CA ARG A 144 -3.99 -27.03 -0.52
C ARG A 144 -5.40 -26.49 -0.19
N GLU A 145 -5.48 -25.25 0.28
CA GLU A 145 -6.75 -24.55 0.63
C GLU A 145 -7.36 -23.84 -0.58
#